data_AF-A0A1F7WN24-F1
#
_entry.id   AF-A0A1F7WN24-F1
#
_cell.length_a   1.000
_cell.length_b   1.000
_cell.length_c   1.000
_cell.angle_alpha   90.00
_cell.angle_beta   90.00
_cell.angle_gamma   90.00
#
_symmetry.space_group_name_H-M   'P 1'
#
loop_
_entity.id
_entity.type
_entity.pdbx_description
1 polymer ?
#
loop_
_entity_poly.entity_id
_entity_poly.type
_entity_poly.pdbx_seq_one_letter_code
_entity_poly.pdbx_strand_id
1 'polypeptide(L)' 'MTIPIIGVSVFPIIKIFVVFALGLYIAFALVVVRQVQLMTDTLEVGFEGPLRFLAIMHLLFAIAVLIFALIIL' A
#
# COMPACT_ATOMS: atom_id res chain seq x y z
N MET A 1 11.93 -20.08 -13.21
CA MET A 1 12.76 -20.68 -12.14
C MET A 1 11.85 -21.61 -11.35
N THR A 2 12.13 -22.91 -11.40
CA THR A 2 11.41 -23.94 -10.64
C THR A 2 12.27 -24.36 -9.45
N ILE A 3 11.63 -24.73 -8.33
CA ILE A 3 12.36 -25.31 -7.19
C ILE A 3 12.76 -26.73 -7.60
N PRO A 4 14.07 -27.05 -7.72
CA PRO A 4 14.53 -28.30 -8.32
C PRO A 4 14.07 -29.55 -7.56
N ILE A 5 13.74 -29.43 -6.27
CA ILE A 5 13.32 -30.54 -5.41
C ILE A 5 11.80 -30.79 -5.47
N ILE A 6 11.01 -29.74 -5.69
CA ILE A 6 9.53 -29.78 -5.57
C ILE A 6 8.86 -29.67 -6.95
N GLY A 7 9.58 -29.25 -7.99
CA GLY A 7 9.06 -29.05 -9.35
C GLY A 7 8.10 -27.85 -9.48
N VAL A 8 7.82 -27.14 -8.38
CA VAL A 8 6.91 -25.99 -8.33
C VAL A 8 7.63 -24.72 -8.80
N SER A 9 6.94 -23.92 -9.60
CA SER A 9 7.41 -22.58 -10.00
C SER A 9 7.48 -21.65 -8.79
N VAL A 10 8.53 -20.83 -8.70
CA VAL A 10 8.71 -19.89 -7.57
C VAL A 10 7.72 -18.70 -7.66
N PHE A 11 7.26 -18.36 -8.86
CA PHE A 11 6.46 -17.16 -9.12
C PHE A 11 5.11 -17.10 -8.38
N PRO A 12 4.29 -18.17 -8.31
CA PRO A 12 3.04 -18.15 -7.54
C PRO A 12 3.24 -17.90 -6.04
N ILE A 13 4.34 -18.40 -5.48
CA ILE A 13 4.68 -18.18 -4.07
C ILE A 13 4.98 -16.69 -3.86
N ILE A 14 5.83 -16.10 -4.72
CA ILE A 14 6.14 -14.66 -4.67
C ILE A 14 4.86 -13.83 -4.80
N LYS A 15 3.97 -14.15 -5.76
CA LYS A 15 2.69 -13.45 -5.94
C LYS A 15 1.89 -13.38 -4.65
N ILE A 16 1.73 -14.51 -3.95
CA ILE A 16 0.98 -14.58 -2.68
C ILE A 16 1.60 -13.68 -1.62
N PHE A 17 2.92 -13.75 -1.44
CA PHE A 17 3.62 -12.92 -0.44
C PHE A 17 3.53 -11.43 -0.77
N VAL A 18 3.66 -11.04 -2.04
CA VAL A 18 3.55 -9.64 -2.47
C VAL A 18 2.14 -9.11 -2.24
N VAL A 19 1.10 -9.86 -2.64
CA VAL A 19 -0.30 -9.48 -2.42
C VAL A 19 -0.60 -9.34 -0.92
N PHE A 20 -0.12 -10.27 -0.09
CA PHE A 20 -0.27 -10.19 1.36
C PHE A 20 0.42 -8.95 1.95
N ALA A 21 1.66 -8.68 1.55
CA ALA A 21 2.41 -7.50 1.99
C ALA A 21 1.72 -6.20 1.57
N LEU A 22 1.16 -6.12 0.36
CA LEU A 22 0.38 -4.98 -0.12
C LEU A 22 -0.93 -4.82 0.68
N GLY A 23 -1.58 -5.91 1.08
CA GLY A 23 -2.73 -5.87 1.99
C GLY A 23 -2.37 -5.24 3.34
N LEU A 24 -1.26 -5.64 3.94
CA LEU A 24 -0.74 -5.01 5.16
C LEU A 24 -0.37 -3.54 4.94
N TYR A 25 0.21 -3.21 3.78
CA TYR A 25 0.57 -1.84 3.43
C TYR A 25 -0.64 -0.89 3.42
N ILE A 26 -1.83 -1.36 3.02
CA ILE A 26 -3.06 -0.56 3.08
C ILE A 26 -3.38 -0.16 4.53
N ALA A 27 -3.19 -1.06 5.50
CA ALA A 27 -3.39 -0.71 6.91
C ALA A 27 -2.44 0.41 7.35
N PHE A 28 -1.18 0.38 6.90
CA PHE A 28 -0.24 1.48 7.12
C PHE A 28 -0.66 2.77 6.42
N ALA A 29 -1.14 2.70 5.17
CA ALA A 29 -1.62 3.87 4.45
C ALA A 29 -2.81 4.53 5.15
N LEU A 30 -3.72 3.74 5.74
CA LEU A 30 -4.80 4.25 6.59
C LEU A 30 -4.27 4.97 7.85
N VAL A 31 -3.25 4.40 8.50
CA VAL A 31 -2.57 5.05 9.63
C VAL A 31 -1.95 6.38 9.19
N VAL A 32 -1.30 6.43 8.02
CA VAL A 32 -0.72 7.68 7.49
C VAL A 32 -1.79 8.76 7.31
N VAL A 33 -2.96 8.43 6.72
CA VAL A 33 -4.07 9.39 6.60
C VAL A 33 -4.49 9.92 7.96
N ARG A 34 -4.63 9.04 8.96
CA ARG A 34 -5.00 9.46 10.31
C ARG A 34 -3.95 10.37 10.94
N GLN A 35 -2.66 10.06 10.77
CA GLN A 35 -1.57 10.84 11.32
C GLN A 35 -1.46 12.21 10.65
N VAL A 36 -1.60 12.28 9.32
CA VAL A 36 -1.61 13.56 8.59
C VAL A 36 -2.78 14.42 9.07
N GLN A 37 -3.96 13.85 9.29
CA GLN A 37 -5.10 14.58 9.84
C GLN A 37 -4.78 15.15 11.24
N LEU A 38 -4.35 14.32 12.18
CA LEU A 38 -4.04 14.74 13.55
C LEU A 38 -2.94 15.81 13.62
N MET A 39 -1.90 15.67 12.80
CA MET A 39 -0.80 16.63 12.76
C MET A 39 -1.24 17.97 12.16
N THR A 40 -2.01 17.94 11.08
CA THR A 40 -2.51 19.17 10.43
C THR A 40 -3.64 19.85 11.19
N ASP A 41 -4.31 19.15 12.13
CA ASP A 41 -5.23 19.79 13.10
C ASP A 41 -4.46 20.55 14.20
N THR A 42 -3.17 20.24 14.41
CA THR A 42 -2.34 20.81 15.49
C THR A 42 -1.39 21.89 15.00
N LEU A 43 -0.81 21.71 13.81
CA LEU A 43 0.19 22.61 13.23
C LEU A 43 -0.44 23.44 12.11
N GLU A 44 -0.53 24.75 12.31
CA GLU A 44 -0.92 25.70 11.28
C GLU A 44 0.33 26.23 10.57
N VAL A 45 0.65 25.62 9.43
CA VAL A 45 1.81 25.95 8.59
C VAL A 45 1.39 26.42 7.18
N GLY A 46 0.08 26.43 6.88
CA GLY A 46 -0.49 26.90 5.61
C GLY A 46 -0.51 25.87 4.49
N PHE A 47 -0.22 24.60 4.80
CA PHE A 47 -0.13 23.48 3.83
C PHE A 47 -1.03 22.29 4.18
N GLU A 48 -1.98 22.47 5.07
CA GLU A 48 -2.85 21.42 5.63
C GLU A 48 -3.69 20.76 4.53
N GLY A 49 -4.30 21.57 3.67
CA GLY A 49 -5.14 21.12 2.55
C GLY A 49 -4.39 20.20 1.58
N PRO A 50 -3.26 20.66 0.98
CA PRO A 50 -2.43 19.83 0.12
C PRO A 50 -1.92 18.54 0.79
N LEU A 51 -1.50 18.60 2.06
CA LEU A 51 -1.03 17.41 2.79
C LEU A 51 -2.14 16.38 2.98
N ARG A 52 -3.35 16.81 3.38
CA ARG A 52 -4.52 15.93 3.51
C ARG A 52 -4.90 15.29 2.18
N PHE A 53 -4.91 16.08 1.11
CA PHE A 53 -5.18 15.58 -0.24
C PHE A 53 -4.16 14.51 -0.65
N LEU A 54 -2.87 14.78 -0.46
CA LEU A 54 -1.81 13.83 -0.82
C LEU A 54 -1.92 12.53 -0.02
N ALA A 55 -2.26 12.60 1.27
CA ALA A 55 -2.45 11.42 2.10
C ALA A 55 -3.60 10.53 1.60
N ILE A 56 -4.74 11.13 1.25
CA ILE A 56 -5.89 10.39 0.69
C ILE A 56 -5.52 9.80 -0.67
N MET A 57 -4.88 10.57 -1.54
CA MET A 57 -4.43 10.09 -2.86
C MET A 57 -3.43 8.94 -2.73
N HIS A 58 -2.53 8.99 -1.76
CA HIS A 58 -1.60 7.90 -1.47
C HIS A 58 -2.34 6.61 -1.06
N LEU A 59 -3.35 6.69 -0.20
CA LEU A 59 -4.18 5.55 0.17
C LEU A 59 -4.92 4.96 -1.05
N LEU A 60 -5.55 5.81 -1.87
CA LEU A 60 -6.25 5.38 -3.09
C LEU A 60 -5.28 4.70 -4.08
N PHE A 61 -4.07 5.24 -4.22
CA PHE A 61 -3.04 4.67 -5.06
C PHE A 61 -2.57 3.30 -4.53
N ALA A 62 -2.39 3.16 -3.21
CA ALA A 62 -2.05 1.88 -2.59
C ALA A 62 -3.12 0.80 -2.85
N ILE A 63 -4.40 1.17 -2.75
CA ILE A 63 -5.53 0.29 -3.09
C ILE A 63 -5.48 -0.10 -4.57
N ALA A 64 -5.26 0.86 -5.47
CA ALA A 64 -5.13 0.58 -6.90
C ALA A 64 -3.98 -0.39 -7.19
N VAL A 65 -2.81 -0.20 -6.57
CA VAL A 65 -1.65 -1.09 -6.71
C VAL A 65 -1.98 -2.52 -6.24
N LEU A 66 -2.71 -2.68 -5.13
CA LEU A 66 -3.16 -4.00 -4.69
C LEU A 66 -4.09 -4.66 -5.72
N ILE A 67 -5.05 -3.90 -6.26
CA ILE A 67 -5.96 -4.40 -7.30
C ILE A 67 -5.17 -4.83 -8.53
N PHE A 68 -4.21 -4.02 -9.00
CA PHE A 68 -3.34 -4.40 -10.10
C PHE A 68 -2.56 -5.68 -9.76
N ALA A 69 -1.95 -5.78 -8.58
CA ALA A 69 -1.21 -6.99 -8.18
C ALA A 69 -2.08 -8.26 -8.19
N LEU A 70 -3.39 -8.17 -7.93
CA LEU A 70 -4.29 -9.33 -8.04
C LEU A 70 -4.50 -9.77 -9.50
N ILE A 71 -4.58 -8.80 -10.42
CA ILE A 71 -4.92 -9.02 -11.84
C ILE A 71 -3.68 -9.40 -12.67
N ILE A 72 -2.55 -8.71 -12.48
CA ILE A 72 -1.40 -8.76 -13.40
C ILE A 72 -0.15 -9.47 -12.87
N LEU A 73 0.06 -9.52 -11.54
CA LEU A 73 1.18 -10.25 -10.93
C LEU A 73 0.83 -11.73 -10.81
#